data_AF-A0A961I3T0-F1
#
_entry.id   AF-A0A961I3T0-F1
#
_cell.length_a   1.000
_cell.length_b   1.000
_cell.length_c   1.000
_cell.angle_alpha   90.00
_cell.angle_beta   90.00
_cell.angle_gamma   90.00
#
_symmetry.space_group_name_H-M   'P 1'
#
loop_
_entity.id
_entity.type
_entity.pdbx_description
1 polymer ?
#
loop_
_entity_poly.entity_id
_entity_poly.type
_entity_poly.pdbx_seq_one_letter_code
_entity_poly.pdbx_strand_id
1 'polypeptide(L)' 'MNEKTAKLLNRYARTTGANSRALKREWLSLTGKERYEKRQALLKELSGKK' A
#
# COMPACT_ATOMS: atom_id res chain seq x y z
N MET A 1 1.07 -8.18 -9.39
CA MET A 1 0.47 -6.98 -8.74
C MET A 1 -0.05 -6.05 -9.83
N ASN A 2 -1.20 -5.40 -9.65
CA ASN A 2 -1.76 -4.46 -10.63
C ASN A 2 -1.04 -3.09 -10.56
N GLU A 3 -0.98 -2.35 -11.66
CA GLU A 3 -0.39 -1.01 -11.76
C GLU A 3 -1.00 -0.01 -10.75
N LYS A 4 -2.32 -0.07 -10.55
CA LYS A 4 -3.03 0.78 -9.56
C LYS A 4 -2.50 0.57 -8.14
N THR A 5 -2.20 -0.67 -7.78
CA THR A 5 -1.61 -1.02 -6.48
C THR A 5 -0.18 -0.51 -6.38
N ALA A 6 0.61 -0.62 -7.45
CA ALA A 6 1.97 -0.07 -7.47
C ALA A 6 1.99 1.43 -7.17
N LYS A 7 1.07 2.18 -7.81
CA LYS A 7 0.89 3.62 -7.60
C LYS A 7 0.47 3.92 -6.15
N LEU A 8 -0.46 3.15 -5.58
CA LEU A 8 -0.88 3.29 -4.18
C LEU A 8 0.28 3.09 -3.19
N LEU A 9 1.02 1.99 -3.33
CA LEU A 9 2.15 1.68 -2.44
C LEU A 9 3.28 2.71 -2.55
N ASN A 10 3.58 3.18 -3.77
CA ASN A 10 4.54 4.26 -3.97
C ASN A 10 4.08 5.58 -3.34
N ARG A 11 2.79 5.92 -3.46
CA ARG A 11 2.24 7.14 -2.83
C ARG A 11 2.33 7.05 -1.32
N TYR A 12 1.89 5.93 -0.75
CA TYR A 12 1.97 5.68 0.68
C TYR A 12 3.41 5.76 1.19
N ALA A 13 4.36 5.09 0.53
CA ALA A 13 5.79 5.15 0.83
C ALA A 13 6.31 6.60 0.90
N ARG A 14 5.93 7.44 -0.07
CA ARG A 14 6.31 8.86 -0.08
C ARG A 14 5.69 9.66 1.06
N THR A 15 4.45 9.37 1.44
CA THR A 15 3.71 10.08 2.50
C THR A 15 4.09 9.66 3.91
N THR A 16 4.53 8.41 4.11
CA THR A 16 4.92 7.88 5.44
C THR A 16 6.42 7.77 5.64
N GLY A 17 7.23 7.99 4.60
CA GLY A 17 8.68 7.75 4.63
C GLY A 17 9.06 6.27 4.59
N ALA A 18 8.09 5.37 4.37
CA ALA A 18 8.33 3.94 4.28
C ALA A 18 9.05 3.54 2.98
N ASN A 19 9.76 2.42 3.00
CA ASN A 19 10.43 1.90 1.81
C ASN A 19 9.45 1.21 0.86
N SER A 20 9.24 1.80 -0.33
CA SER A 20 8.37 1.24 -1.38
C SER A 20 8.73 -0.20 -1.78
N ARG A 21 10.02 -0.56 -1.78
CA ARG A 21 10.46 -1.91 -2.14
C ARG A 21 10.05 -2.94 -1.08
N ALA A 22 10.12 -2.57 0.20
CA ALA A 22 9.65 -3.39 1.31
C ALA A 22 8.13 -3.58 1.25
N LEU A 23 7.37 -2.49 1.04
CA LEU A 23 5.92 -2.53 0.90
C LEU A 23 5.46 -3.40 -0.27
N LYS A 24 6.17 -3.37 -1.41
CA LYS A 24 5.88 -4.25 -2.55
C LYS A 24 6.18 -5.72 -2.25
N ARG A 25 7.27 -6.00 -1.54
CA ARG A 25 7.60 -7.37 -1.12
C ARG A 25 6.53 -7.92 -0.18
N GLU A 26 6.15 -7.13 0.83
CA GLU A 26 5.10 -7.48 1.77
C GLU A 26 3.77 -7.71 1.04
N TRP A 27 3.41 -6.82 0.10
CA TRP A 27 2.18 -6.98 -0.68
C TRP A 27 2.11 -8.30 -1.46
N LEU A 28 3.25 -8.77 -1.98
CA LEU A 28 3.32 -10.03 -2.72
C LEU A 28 3.17 -11.25 -1.81
N SER A 29 3.60 -11.17 -0.54
CA SER A 29 3.41 -12.25 0.44
C SER A 29 1.98 -12.37 0.97
N LEU A 30 1.14 -11.35 0.80
CA LEU A 30 -0.25 -11.37 1.27
C LEU A 30 -1.18 -12.16 0.33
N THR A 31 -2.21 -12.78 0.91
CA THR A 31 -3.35 -13.41 0.21
C THR A 31 -4.33 -12.38 -0.35
N GLY A 32 -5.32 -12.82 -1.14
CA GLY A 32 -6.32 -11.94 -1.73
C GLY A 32 -7.12 -11.11 -0.71
N LYS A 33 -7.52 -11.74 0.40
CA LYS A 33 -8.25 -11.07 1.49
C LYS A 33 -7.37 -10.02 2.18
N GLU A 34 -6.16 -10.40 2.56
CA GLU A 34 -5.23 -9.50 3.25
C GLU A 34 -4.82 -8.31 2.37
N ARG A 35 -4.65 -8.52 1.06
CA ARG A 35 -4.42 -7.42 0.11
C ARG A 35 -5.59 -6.45 0.08
N TYR A 36 -6.82 -6.93 0.15
CA TYR A 36 -8.00 -6.06 0.21
C TYR A 36 -8.01 -5.24 1.51
N GLU A 37 -7.80 -5.87 2.66
CA GLU A 37 -7.76 -5.21 3.97
C GLU A 37 -6.62 -4.18 4.04
N LYS A 38 -5.41 -4.57 3.64
CA LYS A 38 -4.23 -3.69 3.53
C LYS A 38 -4.53 -2.50 2.62
N ARG A 39 -5.19 -2.70 1.47
CA ARG A 39 -5.57 -1.61 0.57
C ARG A 39 -6.46 -0.58 1.25
N GLN A 40 -7.49 -1.04 1.96
CA GLN A 40 -8.43 -0.15 2.65
C GLN A 40 -7.72 0.62 3.77
N ALA A 41 -6.84 -0.04 4.53
CA ALA A 41 -6.02 0.62 5.54
C ALA A 41 -5.14 1.73 4.93
N LEU A 42 -4.42 1.43 3.85
CA LEU A 42 -3.57 2.40 3.15
C LEU A 42 -4.36 3.61 2.63
N LEU A 43 -5.56 3.37 2.08
CA LEU A 43 -6.44 4.44 1.60
C LEU A 43 -6.97 5.29 2.74
N LYS A 44 -7.35 4.68 3.87
CA LYS A 44 -7.80 5.39 5.08
C LYS A 44 -6.70 6.29 5.65
N GLU A 45 -5.48 5.76 5.79
CA GLU A 45 -4.34 6.55 6.26
C GLU A 45 -3.99 7.71 5.32
N LEU A 46 -4.03 7.47 4.01
CA LEU A 46 -3.80 8.54 3.02
C LEU A 46 -4.90 9.60 3.00
N SER A 47 -6.15 9.22 3.28
CA SER A 47 -7.27 10.16 3.35
C SER A 47 -7.32 10.95 4.66
N GLY A 48 -6.78 10.39 5.75
CA GLY A 48 -6.77 11.03 7.08
C GLY A 48 -5.63 12.03 7.30
N LYS A 49 -4.59 12.02 6.45
CA LYS A 49 -3.47 12.98 6.50
C LYS A 49 -3.72 14.28 5.71
N LYS A 50 -4.98 14.63 5.46
CA LYS A 50 -5.37 15.80 4.66
C LYS A 50 -5.59 17.02 5.53
#